data_AF-A0A9D6Q2E5-F1
#
_entry.id   AF-A0A9D6Q2E5-F1
#
_cell.length_a   1.000
_cell.length_b   1.000
_cell.length_c   1.000
_cell.angle_alpha   90.00
_cell.angle_beta   90.00
_cell.angle_gamma   90.00
#
_symmetry.space_group_name_H-M   'P 1'
#
loop_
_entity.id
_entity.type
_entity.pdbx_description
1 polymer ?
#
loop_
_entity_poly.entity_id
_entity_poly.type
_entity_poly.pdbx_seq_one_letter_code
_entity_poly.pdbx_strand_id
1 'polypeptide(L)'
;DIAVAFSMDPNTVVSCCTVVFDIADRPSAMIPQSILGPVYKNLILPLYYVSNLILIGYMAGIYGLGRLKVEDKRRLFLSIGVFLAVLNVITVLLAVIEVVAPRLLNLPYHHDPYDLLTEMPDAGIFFALFILGIFSTGWAFGIDMIARHDETKGFLSGYVMKTYWFGIVCLLGSLLMISIHLTIG
;
A
#
# COMPACT_ATOMS: atom_id res chain seq x y z
N ASP A 1 26.98 10.44 -29.31
CA ASP A 1 26.06 10.21 -28.17
C ASP A 1 24.80 11.07 -28.21
N ILE A 2 24.88 12.41 -28.32
CA ILE A 2 23.68 13.27 -28.46
C ILE A 2 22.89 12.97 -29.74
N ALA A 3 23.56 12.72 -30.87
CA ALA A 3 22.90 12.39 -32.14
C ALA A 3 22.13 11.06 -32.13
N VAL A 4 22.51 10.12 -31.24
CA VAL A 4 21.80 8.84 -31.09
C VAL A 4 20.51 9.02 -30.30
N ALA A 5 20.54 9.86 -29.25
CA ALA A 5 19.36 10.20 -28.45
C ALA A 5 18.24 10.86 -29.26
N PHE A 6 18.57 11.66 -30.28
CA PHE A 6 17.58 12.27 -31.18
C PHE A 6 17.12 11.35 -32.33
N SER A 7 17.78 10.20 -32.52
CA SER A 7 17.42 9.20 -33.54
C SER A 7 16.61 8.03 -32.98
N MET A 8 16.49 7.94 -31.66
CA MET A 8 15.69 6.94 -30.97
C MET A 8 14.21 7.32 -31.06
N ASP A 9 13.41 6.44 -31.64
CA ASP A 9 11.95 6.52 -31.56
C ASP A 9 11.57 6.60 -30.07
N PRO A 10 10.68 7.48 -29.61
CA PRO A 10 10.20 7.45 -28.23
C PRO A 10 9.59 6.10 -27.81
N ASN A 11 9.29 5.21 -28.78
CA ASN A 11 8.90 3.82 -28.56
C ASN A 11 10.08 2.82 -28.62
N THR A 12 11.34 3.27 -28.73
CA THR A 12 12.50 2.37 -28.62
C THR A 12 12.61 1.87 -27.19
N VAL A 13 12.16 0.63 -27.03
CA VAL A 13 12.19 -0.10 -25.77
C VAL A 13 13.64 -0.40 -25.41
N VAL A 14 14.22 0.36 -24.49
CA VAL A 14 15.45 -0.09 -23.81
C VAL A 14 15.11 -1.34 -23.02
N SER A 15 15.90 -2.40 -23.19
CA SER A 15 15.71 -3.69 -22.51
C SER A 15 16.03 -3.59 -21.01
N CYS A 16 15.23 -2.85 -20.26
CA CYS A 16 15.10 -3.01 -18.82
C CYS A 16 14.29 -4.28 -18.54
N CYS A 17 14.53 -5.00 -17.44
CA CYS A 17 13.76 -6.20 -17.08
C CYS A 17 12.27 -5.91 -16.79
N THR A 18 11.86 -4.63 -16.78
CA THR A 18 10.54 -4.15 -16.36
C THR A 18 9.83 -3.30 -17.42
N VAL A 19 10.11 -3.55 -18.71
CA VAL A 19 9.43 -2.92 -19.87
C VAL A 19 7.92 -2.80 -19.72
N VAL A 20 7.27 -3.80 -19.10
CA VAL A 20 5.80 -3.84 -18.92
C VAL A 20 5.27 -2.62 -18.14
N PHE A 21 6.10 -2.01 -17.29
CA PHE A 21 5.75 -0.82 -16.53
C PHE A 21 6.11 0.48 -17.23
N ASP A 22 7.05 0.47 -18.18
CA ASP A 22 7.56 1.69 -18.84
C ASP A 22 6.96 1.96 -20.23
N ILE A 23 6.01 1.14 -20.69
CA ILE A 23 5.26 1.38 -21.92
C ILE A 23 4.06 2.31 -21.72
N ALA A 24 3.65 3.00 -22.81
CA ALA A 24 2.47 3.88 -22.80
C ALA A 24 1.17 3.11 -22.47
N ASP A 25 1.03 1.88 -22.98
CA ASP A 25 -0.15 1.01 -22.79
C ASP A 25 0.01 0.04 -21.61
N ARG A 26 0.70 0.46 -20.55
CA ARG A 26 0.91 -0.38 -19.36
C ARG A 26 -0.42 -0.69 -18.65
N PRO A 27 -0.61 -1.91 -18.12
CA PRO A 27 -1.84 -2.30 -17.41
C PRO A 27 -2.19 -1.40 -16.22
N SER A 28 -1.16 -0.91 -15.51
CA SER A 28 -1.31 -0.01 -14.35
C SER A 28 -1.91 1.36 -14.72
N ALA A 29 -1.81 1.77 -15.98
CA ALA A 29 -2.47 2.97 -16.51
C ALA A 29 -3.83 2.64 -17.14
N MET A 30 -3.92 1.55 -17.91
CA MET A 30 -5.14 1.17 -18.63
C MET A 30 -6.32 0.89 -17.69
N ILE A 31 -6.09 0.14 -16.61
CA ILE A 31 -7.16 -0.25 -15.68
C ILE A 31 -7.75 1.00 -14.99
N PRO A 32 -6.95 1.85 -14.31
CA PRO A 32 -7.48 3.09 -13.73
C PRO A 32 -8.07 4.04 -14.76
N GLN A 33 -7.47 4.15 -15.95
CA GLN A 33 -8.00 5.01 -17.02
C GLN A 33 -9.38 4.55 -17.52
N SER A 34 -9.63 3.24 -17.59
CA SER A 34 -10.93 2.70 -17.98
C SER A 34 -12.03 2.97 -16.94
N ILE A 35 -11.67 3.02 -15.66
CA ILE A 35 -12.62 3.18 -14.54
C ILE A 35 -12.81 4.65 -14.16
N LEU A 36 -11.72 5.41 -14.07
CA LEU A 36 -11.66 6.79 -13.57
C LEU A 36 -11.50 7.83 -14.68
N GLY A 37 -11.30 7.40 -15.93
CA GLY A 37 -11.08 8.27 -17.07
C GLY A 37 -9.69 8.92 -17.11
N PRO A 38 -9.48 9.92 -17.98
CA PRO A 38 -8.19 10.59 -18.17
C PRO A 38 -7.65 11.31 -16.93
N VAL A 39 -8.49 11.58 -15.94
CA VAL A 39 -8.15 12.31 -14.71
C VAL A 39 -7.53 11.39 -13.64
N TYR A 40 -7.39 10.09 -13.92
CA TYR A 40 -6.96 9.10 -12.94
C TYR A 40 -5.64 9.48 -12.22
N LYS A 41 -4.67 10.07 -12.93
CA LYS A 41 -3.38 10.49 -12.36
C LYS A 41 -3.54 11.48 -11.19
N ASN A 42 -4.53 12.37 -11.27
CA ASN A 42 -4.82 13.35 -10.23
C ASN A 42 -5.59 12.73 -9.05
N LEU A 43 -6.24 11.57 -9.26
CA LEU A 43 -7.06 10.90 -8.26
C LEU A 43 -6.29 9.81 -7.49
N ILE A 44 -5.31 9.16 -8.13
CA ILE A 44 -4.56 8.05 -7.53
C ILE A 44 -3.89 8.47 -6.22
N LEU A 45 -3.25 9.64 -6.16
CA LEU A 45 -2.56 10.08 -4.95
C LEU A 45 -3.52 10.42 -3.80
N PRO A 46 -4.62 11.17 -4.00
CA PRO A 46 -5.68 11.29 -3.01
C PRO A 46 -6.24 9.95 -2.54
N LEU A 47 -6.50 9.00 -3.47
CA LEU A 47 -6.99 7.67 -3.15
C LEU A 47 -6.00 6.88 -2.28
N TYR A 48 -4.70 7.00 -2.54
CA TYR A 48 -3.64 6.45 -1.70
C TYR A 48 -3.74 6.97 -0.25
N TYR A 49 -3.84 8.27 -0.05
CA TYR A 49 -3.94 8.84 1.30
C TYR A 49 -5.24 8.45 2.00
N VAL A 50 -6.37 8.59 1.30
CA VAL A 50 -7.69 8.28 1.85
C VAL A 50 -7.79 6.80 2.22
N SER A 51 -7.34 5.89 1.36
CA SER A 51 -7.39 4.46 1.64
C SER A 51 -6.52 4.08 2.85
N ASN A 52 -5.32 4.66 2.99
CA ASN A 52 -4.47 4.43 4.15
C ASN A 52 -5.10 4.96 5.44
N LEU A 53 -5.63 6.19 5.41
CA LEU A 53 -6.32 6.80 6.55
C LEU A 53 -7.57 6.04 6.95
N ILE A 54 -8.34 5.50 5.99
CA ILE A 54 -9.49 4.63 6.27
C ILE A 54 -9.04 3.37 7.00
N LEU A 55 -7.98 2.71 6.52
CA LEU A 55 -7.49 1.47 7.15
C LEU A 55 -6.94 1.73 8.56
N ILE A 56 -6.13 2.78 8.72
CA ILE A 56 -5.59 3.21 10.02
C ILE A 56 -6.75 3.57 10.97
N GLY A 57 -7.70 4.37 10.50
CA GLY A 57 -8.88 4.77 11.27
C GLY A 57 -9.75 3.58 11.66
N TYR A 58 -9.87 2.59 10.78
CA TYR A 58 -10.57 1.35 11.05
C TYR A 58 -9.91 0.54 12.18
N MET A 59 -8.58 0.33 12.08
CA MET A 59 -7.80 -0.38 13.11
C MET A 59 -7.83 0.38 14.44
N ALA A 60 -7.68 1.71 14.40
CA ALA A 60 -7.74 2.57 15.58
C ALA A 60 -9.13 2.57 16.22
N GLY A 61 -10.20 2.54 15.41
CA GLY A 61 -11.57 2.44 15.89
C GLY A 61 -11.81 1.13 16.64
N ILE A 62 -11.33 0.00 16.10
CA ILE A 62 -11.41 -1.31 16.79
C ILE A 62 -10.58 -1.30 18.08
N TYR A 63 -9.38 -0.71 18.04
CA TYR A 63 -8.50 -0.58 19.20
C TYR A 63 -9.14 0.26 20.32
N GLY A 64 -9.57 1.49 20.00
CA GLY A 64 -10.08 2.47 20.97
C GLY A 64 -11.45 2.12 21.53
N LEU A 65 -12.33 1.49 20.74
CA LEU A 65 -13.64 1.08 21.23
C LEU A 65 -13.57 -0.12 22.19
N GLY A 66 -12.44 -0.83 22.28
CA GLY A 66 -12.31 -2.07 23.07
C GLY A 66 -13.39 -3.11 22.73
N ARG A 67 -14.01 -2.98 21.54
CA ARG A 67 -15.34 -3.53 21.21
C ARG A 67 -15.32 -4.98 20.73
N LEU A 68 -14.16 -5.64 20.73
CA LEU A 68 -14.08 -7.07 20.42
C LEU A 68 -14.50 -7.99 21.59
N LYS A 69 -15.15 -7.43 22.61
CA LYS A 69 -15.77 -8.21 23.70
C LYS A 69 -17.05 -8.93 23.29
N VAL A 70 -17.67 -8.56 22.17
CA VAL A 70 -18.85 -9.28 21.63
C VAL A 70 -18.33 -10.34 20.65
N GLU A 71 -18.15 -11.58 21.13
CA GLU A 71 -17.63 -12.71 20.35
C GLU A 71 -18.34 -12.88 19.00
N ASP A 72 -19.66 -12.67 18.95
CA ASP A 72 -20.47 -12.92 17.75
C ASP A 72 -20.15 -12.02 16.57
N LYS A 73 -19.70 -10.78 16.80
CA LYS A 73 -19.44 -9.80 15.72
C LYS A 73 -17.96 -9.63 15.41
N ARG A 74 -17.06 -10.16 16.24
CA ARG A 74 -15.61 -10.00 16.07
C ARG A 74 -15.14 -10.48 14.70
N ARG A 75 -15.57 -11.67 14.27
CA ARG A 75 -15.17 -12.23 12.98
C ARG A 75 -15.57 -11.35 11.80
N LEU A 76 -16.78 -10.79 11.84
CA LEU A 76 -17.25 -9.88 10.79
C LEU A 76 -16.36 -8.64 10.68
N PHE A 77 -16.01 -8.02 11.82
CA PHE A 77 -15.08 -6.89 11.83
C PHE A 77 -13.69 -7.30 11.33
N LEU A 78 -13.12 -8.40 11.82
CA LEU A 78 -11.80 -8.83 11.34
C LEU A 78 -11.82 -9.12 9.82
N SER A 79 -12.87 -9.75 9.29
CA SER A 79 -13.04 -9.98 7.85
C SER A 79 -13.14 -8.67 7.05
N ILE A 80 -13.89 -7.68 7.55
CA ILE A 80 -13.97 -6.35 6.93
C ILE A 80 -12.59 -5.70 6.92
N GLY A 81 -11.82 -5.81 8.02
CA GLY A 81 -10.46 -5.30 8.10
C GLY A 81 -9.53 -5.90 7.04
N VAL A 82 -9.55 -7.23 6.89
CA VAL A 82 -8.78 -7.92 5.85
C VAL A 82 -9.19 -7.48 4.45
N PHE A 83 -10.51 -7.35 4.20
CA PHE A 83 -11.01 -6.86 2.92
C PHE A 83 -10.52 -5.43 2.60
N LEU A 84 -10.61 -4.52 3.57
CA LEU A 84 -10.09 -3.15 3.44
C LEU A 84 -8.57 -3.15 3.19
N ALA A 85 -7.82 -4.03 3.86
CA ALA A 85 -6.38 -4.16 3.66
C ALA A 85 -6.04 -4.64 2.24
N VAL A 86 -6.78 -5.59 1.67
CA VAL A 86 -6.60 -6.03 0.27
C VAL A 86 -6.87 -4.89 -0.71
N LEU A 87 -7.96 -4.15 -0.53
CA LEU A 87 -8.26 -2.97 -1.36
C LEU A 87 -7.18 -1.89 -1.23
N ASN A 88 -6.65 -1.70 -0.02
CA ASN A 88 -5.58 -0.76 0.24
C ASN A 88 -4.29 -1.18 -0.49
N VAL A 89 -3.89 -2.45 -0.46
CA VAL A 89 -2.73 -2.96 -1.22
C VAL A 89 -2.85 -2.64 -2.71
N ILE A 90 -4.01 -2.88 -3.32
CA ILE A 90 -4.24 -2.57 -4.75
C ILE A 90 -4.05 -1.07 -5.00
N THR A 91 -4.62 -0.23 -4.13
CA THR A 91 -4.54 1.23 -4.24
C THR A 91 -3.10 1.72 -4.09
N VAL A 92 -2.35 1.18 -3.12
CA VAL A 92 -0.95 1.54 -2.89
C VAL A 92 -0.05 1.09 -4.03
N LEU A 93 -0.24 -0.12 -4.56
CA LEU A 93 0.54 -0.59 -5.72
C LEU A 93 0.33 0.32 -6.93
N LEU A 94 -0.92 0.68 -7.24
CA LEU A 94 -1.22 1.62 -8.33
C LEU A 94 -0.60 3.00 -8.08
N ALA A 95 -0.69 3.51 -6.85
CA ALA A 95 -0.10 4.80 -6.50
C ALA A 95 1.42 4.80 -6.58
N VAL A 96 2.05 3.71 -6.16
CA VAL A 96 3.49 3.55 -6.23
C VAL A 96 3.97 3.59 -7.66
N ILE A 97 3.36 2.78 -8.54
CA ILE A 97 3.74 2.68 -9.95
C ILE A 97 3.44 3.98 -10.69
N GLU A 98 2.23 4.53 -10.56
CA GLU A 98 1.78 5.64 -11.41
C GLU A 98 2.21 7.02 -10.92
N VAL A 99 2.51 7.19 -9.63
CA VAL A 99 2.75 8.52 -9.04
C VAL A 99 3.99 8.57 -8.17
N VAL A 100 4.18 7.64 -7.23
CA VAL A 100 5.28 7.76 -6.25
C VAL A 100 6.63 7.49 -6.92
N ALA A 101 6.80 6.38 -7.64
CA ALA A 101 8.07 6.04 -8.28
C ALA A 101 8.54 7.12 -9.27
N PRO A 102 7.70 7.59 -10.23
CA PRO A 102 8.13 8.63 -11.17
C PRO A 102 8.51 9.95 -10.48
N ARG A 103 7.81 10.32 -9.41
CA ARG A 103 8.08 11.55 -8.66
C ARG A 103 9.35 11.45 -7.83
N LEU A 104 9.49 10.38 -7.06
CA LEU A 104 10.63 10.21 -6.17
C LEU A 104 11.95 9.99 -6.92
N LEU A 105 11.90 9.32 -8.08
CA LEU A 105 13.06 9.16 -8.96
C LEU A 105 13.34 10.38 -9.84
N ASN A 106 12.44 11.38 -9.87
CA ASN A 106 12.48 12.50 -10.82
C ASN A 106 12.53 12.05 -12.30
N LEU A 107 11.88 10.92 -12.61
CA LEU A 107 11.83 10.31 -13.94
C LEU A 107 10.36 10.12 -14.37
N PRO A 108 9.73 11.10 -15.04
CA PRO A 108 8.28 11.14 -15.24
C PRO A 108 7.72 10.05 -16.17
N TYR A 109 8.58 9.37 -16.93
CA TYR A 109 8.21 8.29 -17.84
C TYR A 109 8.63 6.91 -17.33
N HIS A 110 9.24 6.86 -16.15
CA HIS A 110 9.76 5.64 -15.57
C HIS A 110 8.91 5.26 -14.35
N HIS A 111 8.25 4.12 -14.45
CA HIS A 111 7.18 3.70 -13.55
C HIS A 111 7.54 2.43 -12.77
N ASP A 112 8.80 1.99 -12.85
CA ASP A 112 9.25 0.75 -12.21
C ASP A 112 9.47 0.93 -10.69
N PRO A 113 8.72 0.22 -9.84
CA PRO A 113 8.97 0.21 -8.40
C PRO A 113 10.29 -0.47 -8.01
N TYR A 114 10.89 -1.29 -8.88
CA TYR A 114 12.18 -1.92 -8.59
C TYR A 114 13.30 -0.88 -8.54
N ASP A 115 13.36 0.04 -9.50
CA ASP A 115 14.35 1.12 -9.51
C ASP A 115 14.17 2.06 -8.31
N LEU A 116 12.93 2.24 -7.85
CA LEU A 116 12.68 2.96 -6.59
C LEU A 116 13.35 2.27 -5.39
N LEU A 117 13.40 0.93 -5.34
CA LEU A 117 14.05 0.18 -4.27
C LEU A 117 15.58 0.20 -4.36
N THR A 118 16.15 0.29 -5.56
CA THR A 118 17.61 0.27 -5.76
C THR A 118 18.23 1.66 -5.63
N GLU A 119 17.57 2.69 -6.16
CA GLU A 119 18.07 4.06 -6.17
C GLU A 119 17.75 4.82 -4.87
N MET A 120 16.70 4.43 -4.14
CA MET A 120 16.32 5.04 -2.86
C MET A 120 16.34 4.00 -1.73
N PRO A 121 17.43 3.92 -0.94
CA PRO A 121 17.60 2.90 0.10
C PRO A 121 16.51 2.93 1.19
N ASP A 122 15.95 4.10 1.46
CA ASP A 122 14.84 4.31 2.40
C ASP A 122 13.50 3.79 1.88
N ALA A 123 13.36 3.55 0.57
CA ALA A 123 12.17 2.96 -0.01
C ALA A 123 11.86 1.59 0.56
N GLY A 124 12.88 0.77 0.74
CA GLY A 124 12.75 -0.53 1.40
C GLY A 124 12.12 -0.42 2.79
N ILE A 125 12.41 0.65 3.54
CA ILE A 125 11.88 0.86 4.90
C ILE A 125 10.38 1.18 4.84
N PHE A 126 9.96 2.16 4.03
CA PHE A 126 8.53 2.50 3.99
C PHE A 126 7.68 1.38 3.37
N PHE A 127 8.22 0.57 2.45
CA PHE A 127 7.55 -0.63 1.95
C PHE A 127 7.47 -1.72 3.01
N ALA A 128 8.55 -1.98 3.75
CA ALA A 128 8.54 -2.95 4.85
C ALA A 128 7.52 -2.55 5.92
N LEU A 129 7.48 -1.28 6.30
CA LEU A 129 6.48 -0.74 7.22
C LEU A 129 5.06 -0.91 6.68
N PHE A 130 4.83 -0.62 5.40
CA PHE A 130 3.53 -0.86 4.77
C PHE A 130 3.12 -2.34 4.83
N ILE A 131 4.00 -3.24 4.41
CA ILE A 131 3.76 -4.69 4.38
C ILE A 131 3.47 -5.22 5.78
N LEU A 132 4.26 -4.84 6.80
CA LEU A 132 4.03 -5.22 8.19
C LEU A 132 2.69 -4.68 8.71
N GLY A 133 2.35 -3.45 8.33
CA GLY A 133 1.06 -2.82 8.59
C GLY A 133 -0.12 -3.62 8.06
N ILE A 134 -0.10 -3.95 6.76
CA ILE A 134 -1.12 -4.77 6.10
C ILE A 134 -1.17 -6.18 6.71
N PHE A 135 -0.01 -6.82 6.88
CA PHE A 135 0.09 -8.18 7.38
C PHE A 135 -0.52 -8.33 8.78
N SER A 136 -0.42 -7.28 9.62
CA SER A 136 -1.04 -7.26 10.94
C SER A 136 -2.57 -7.48 10.91
N THR A 137 -3.27 -6.99 9.88
CA THR A 137 -4.72 -7.22 9.74
C THR A 137 -5.05 -8.68 9.44
N GLY A 138 -4.26 -9.31 8.58
CA GLY A 138 -4.38 -10.75 8.28
C GLY A 138 -3.99 -11.61 9.48
N TRP A 139 -2.94 -11.21 10.20
CA TRP A 139 -2.50 -11.91 11.39
C TRP A 139 -3.53 -11.85 12.52
N ALA A 140 -4.16 -10.69 12.74
CA ALA A 140 -5.25 -10.56 13.72
C ALA A 140 -6.43 -11.50 13.40
N PHE A 141 -6.80 -11.62 12.12
CA PHE A 141 -7.80 -12.58 11.67
C PHE A 141 -7.35 -14.03 11.89
N GLY A 142 -6.09 -14.36 11.57
CA GLY A 142 -5.50 -15.67 11.79
C GLY A 142 -5.50 -16.09 13.27
N ILE A 143 -5.14 -15.17 14.18
CA ILE A 143 -5.21 -15.42 15.63
C ILE A 143 -6.65 -15.74 16.05
N ASP A 144 -7.66 -15.04 15.54
CA ASP A 144 -9.09 -15.35 15.83
C ASP A 144 -9.52 -16.73 15.32
N MET A 145 -8.95 -17.20 14.20
CA MET A 145 -9.25 -18.53 13.68
C MET A 145 -8.63 -19.63 14.54
N ILE A 146 -7.40 -19.44 15.01
CA ILE A 146 -6.62 -20.47 15.70
C ILE A 146 -6.95 -20.53 17.20
N ALA A 147 -7.11 -19.39 17.88
CA ALA A 147 -7.19 -19.30 19.35
C ALA A 147 -8.61 -19.53 19.91
N ARG A 148 -9.43 -20.36 19.26
CA ARG A 148 -10.84 -20.60 19.63
C ARG A 148 -11.04 -21.60 20.77
N HIS A 149 -9.99 -22.29 21.21
CA HIS A 149 -10.08 -23.19 22.35
C HIS A 149 -10.31 -22.41 23.64
N ASP A 150 -11.12 -22.97 24.54
CA ASP A 150 -11.60 -22.28 25.75
C ASP A 150 -10.44 -21.77 26.64
N GLU A 151 -9.30 -22.45 26.61
CA GLU A 151 -8.09 -22.06 27.34
C GLU A 151 -7.44 -20.77 26.80
N THR A 152 -7.59 -20.45 25.52
CA THR A 152 -6.93 -19.29 24.87
C THR A 152 -7.83 -18.08 24.69
N LYS A 153 -9.15 -18.23 24.88
CA LYS A 153 -10.14 -17.15 24.70
C LYS A 153 -9.87 -15.92 25.56
N GLY A 154 -9.40 -16.12 26.80
CA GLY A 154 -9.11 -15.02 27.73
C GLY A 154 -8.03 -14.05 27.24
N PHE A 155 -7.09 -14.51 26.42
CA PHE A 155 -5.97 -13.71 25.93
C PHE A 155 -6.19 -13.14 24.52
N LEU A 156 -7.15 -13.70 23.77
CA LEU A 156 -7.36 -13.42 22.35
C LEU A 156 -7.55 -11.93 22.04
N SER A 157 -8.43 -11.26 22.79
CA SER A 157 -8.69 -9.83 22.59
C SER A 157 -7.42 -8.99 22.77
N GLY A 158 -6.60 -9.30 23.78
CA GLY A 158 -5.36 -8.58 24.04
C GLY A 158 -4.34 -8.72 22.91
N TYR A 159 -4.18 -9.92 22.34
CA TYR A 159 -3.29 -10.13 21.21
C TYR A 159 -3.76 -9.44 19.93
N VAL A 160 -5.07 -9.46 19.65
CA VAL A 160 -5.65 -8.74 18.51
C VAL A 160 -5.41 -7.24 18.65
N MET A 161 -5.64 -6.66 19.83
CA MET A 161 -5.40 -5.23 20.08
C MET A 161 -3.92 -4.85 19.88
N LYS A 162 -2.98 -5.65 20.41
CA LYS A 162 -1.54 -5.41 20.22
C LYS A 162 -1.13 -5.51 18.76
N THR A 163 -1.70 -6.47 18.03
CA THR A 163 -1.45 -6.65 16.59
C THR A 163 -1.93 -5.43 15.80
N TYR A 164 -3.13 -4.92 16.10
CA TYR A 164 -3.65 -3.71 15.46
C TYR A 164 -2.87 -2.46 15.82
N TRP A 165 -2.45 -2.31 17.07
CA TRP A 165 -1.59 -1.20 17.48
C TRP A 165 -0.26 -1.20 16.70
N PHE A 166 0.39 -2.37 16.60
CA PHE A 166 1.59 -2.53 15.78
C PHE A 166 1.34 -2.14 14.32
N GLY A 167 0.24 -2.62 13.74
CA GLY A 167 -0.14 -2.28 12.37
C GLY A 167 -0.37 -0.80 12.14
N ILE A 168 -1.05 -0.11 13.07
CA ILE A 168 -1.28 1.35 13.01
C ILE A 168 0.05 2.10 12.98
N VAL A 169 0.98 1.76 13.88
CA VAL A 169 2.30 2.40 13.95
C VAL A 169 3.08 2.17 12.65
N CYS A 170 3.07 0.96 12.11
CA CYS A 170 3.73 0.63 10.85
C CYS A 170 3.13 1.40 9.66
N LEU A 171 1.79 1.41 9.51
CA LEU A 171 1.13 2.14 8.42
C LEU A 171 1.35 3.65 8.54
N LEU A 172 1.28 4.23 9.74
CA LEU A 172 1.60 5.64 9.96
C LEU A 172 3.05 5.95 9.62
N GLY A 173 3.99 5.11 10.03
CA GLY A 173 5.40 5.27 9.69
C GLY A 173 5.63 5.27 8.18
N SER A 174 5.04 4.30 7.47
CA SER A 174 5.10 4.24 6.00
C SER A 174 4.51 5.49 5.35
N LEU A 175 3.31 5.89 5.78
CA LEU A 175 2.59 7.04 5.23
C LEU A 175 3.36 8.35 5.46
N LEU A 176 3.92 8.53 6.66
CA LEU A 176 4.72 9.71 7.00
C LEU A 176 6.00 9.78 6.17
N MET A 177 6.73 8.66 6.03
CA MET A 177 7.96 8.62 5.23
C MET A 177 7.68 9.01 3.77
N ILE A 178 6.69 8.37 3.13
CA ILE A 178 6.31 8.71 1.75
C ILE A 178 5.86 10.17 1.65
N SER A 179 5.09 10.67 2.62
CA SER A 179 4.65 12.08 2.63
C SER A 179 5.83 13.04 2.67
N ILE A 180 6.81 12.78 3.55
CA ILE A 180 8.02 13.59 3.70
C ILE A 180 8.78 13.62 2.37
N HIS A 181 9.04 12.46 1.76
CA HIS A 181 9.73 12.38 0.47
C HIS A 181 8.99 13.12 -0.64
N LEU A 182 7.66 13.00 -0.73
CA LEU A 182 6.87 13.68 -1.75
C LEU A 182 6.76 15.21 -1.54
N THR A 183 7.04 15.71 -0.33
CA THR A 183 7.00 17.16 -0.04
C THR A 183 8.36 17.84 -0.12
N ILE A 184 9.44 17.11 0.16
CA ILE A 184 10.81 17.64 0.19
C ILE A 184 11.56 17.37 -1.13
N GLY A 185 11.23 16.27 -1.80
CA GLY A 185 11.85 15.84 -3.07
C GLY A 185 11.35 16.55 -4.31
#